data_AF-A0A534TAR4-F1
#
_entry.id   AF-A0A534TAR4-F1
#
_cell.length_a   1.000
_cell.length_b   1.000
_cell.length_c   1.000
_cell.angle_alpha   90.00
_cell.angle_beta   90.00
_cell.angle_gamma   90.00
#
_symmetry.space_group_name_H-M   'P 1'
#
loop_
_entity.id
_entity.type
_entity.pdbx_description
1 polymer ?
#
loop_
_entity_poly.entity_id
_entity_poly.type
_entity_poly.pdbx_seq_one_letter_code
_entity_poly.pdbx_strand_id
1 'polypeptide(L)'
;YDPLTILQCCPTSDGAAAAILCSEDFAKRAGHAHPVKIVAQALRTDVVEDFAQGAMGLIGVGMSRRAAAAVYEEAGVGPEEVDVIELHDCFSTNELISYESLQLCKPGEGGRLVDEDQTTYGGKWVVNPSGGLLSKGHPLGATGLAQCAELVWQLNGAAEKRQVEGARVGLQHNVGLGGACVVTMYRKD
;
A
#
# COMPACT_ATOMS: atom_id res chain seq x y z
N TYR A 1 1.37 23.50 -5.95
CA TYR A 1 2.37 22.85 -6.83
C TYR A 1 3.72 22.99 -6.16
N ASP A 2 4.19 24.20 -5.86
CA ASP A 2 5.34 24.36 -4.96
C ASP A 2 5.06 23.69 -3.60
N PRO A 3 6.00 22.93 -3.02
CA PRO A 3 7.40 22.73 -3.41
C PRO A 3 7.70 21.50 -4.32
N LEU A 4 6.68 20.85 -4.89
CA LEU A 4 6.85 19.61 -5.67
C LEU A 4 7.60 19.86 -6.99
N THR A 5 8.59 19.02 -7.27
CA THR A 5 9.28 18.99 -8.57
C THR A 5 8.67 17.93 -9.48
N ILE A 6 9.02 17.95 -10.78
CA ILE A 6 8.48 16.98 -11.75
C ILE A 6 8.75 15.52 -11.37
N LEU A 7 9.90 15.23 -10.74
CA LEU A 7 10.26 13.88 -10.30
C LEU A 7 9.53 13.42 -9.03
N GLN A 8 8.71 14.30 -8.44
CA GLN A 8 7.88 14.03 -7.27
C GLN A 8 6.40 13.90 -7.62
N CYS A 9 6.07 13.82 -8.92
CA CYS A 9 4.72 13.68 -9.45
C CYS A 9 4.67 12.42 -10.32
N CYS A 10 3.69 11.54 -10.11
CA CYS A 10 3.56 10.36 -10.94
C CYS A 10 3.26 10.73 -12.41
N PRO A 11 3.92 10.10 -13.40
CA PRO A 11 3.57 10.31 -14.80
C PRO A 11 2.23 9.63 -15.14
N THR A 12 1.52 10.18 -16.10
CA THR A 12 0.39 9.47 -16.74
C THR A 12 0.93 8.26 -17.50
N SER A 13 0.23 7.14 -17.46
CA SER A 13 0.64 5.92 -18.16
C SER A 13 -0.56 5.10 -18.59
N ASP A 14 -0.38 4.34 -19.67
CA ASP A 14 -1.35 3.36 -20.16
C ASP A 14 -0.91 1.96 -19.72
N GLY A 15 -1.86 1.15 -19.23
CA GLY A 15 -1.55 -0.19 -18.76
C GLY A 15 -2.75 -0.94 -18.21
N ALA A 16 -2.56 -2.23 -17.96
CA ALA A 16 -3.55 -3.11 -17.36
C ALA A 16 -2.86 -4.08 -16.38
N ALA A 17 -3.60 -4.51 -15.37
CA ALA A 17 -3.20 -5.57 -14.44
C ALA A 17 -4.44 -6.40 -14.09
N ALA A 18 -4.23 -7.64 -13.66
CA ALA A 18 -5.30 -8.57 -13.32
C ALA A 18 -4.87 -9.47 -12.16
N ALA A 19 -5.86 -9.93 -11.38
CA ALA A 19 -5.68 -10.91 -10.31
C ALA A 19 -6.77 -11.98 -10.42
N ILE A 20 -6.42 -13.23 -10.13
CA ILE A 20 -7.36 -14.34 -10.02
C ILE A 20 -7.56 -14.63 -8.55
N LEU A 21 -8.79 -14.47 -8.06
CA LEU A 21 -9.18 -14.83 -6.71
C LEU A 21 -9.87 -16.18 -6.73
N CYS A 22 -9.52 -17.04 -5.78
CA CYS A 22 -10.14 -18.34 -5.62
C CYS A 22 -10.22 -18.72 -4.14
N SER A 23 -11.07 -19.69 -3.81
CA SER A 23 -11.10 -20.26 -2.47
C SER A 23 -9.83 -21.08 -2.21
N GLU A 24 -9.48 -21.25 -0.94
CA GLU A 24 -8.37 -22.11 -0.53
C GLU A 24 -8.51 -23.54 -1.08
N ASP A 25 -9.73 -24.08 -1.06
CA ASP A 25 -10.03 -25.40 -1.63
C ASP A 25 -9.75 -25.48 -3.13
N PHE A 26 -10.08 -24.43 -3.88
CA PHE A 26 -9.79 -24.39 -5.31
C PHE A 26 -8.28 -24.28 -5.54
N ALA A 27 -7.58 -23.41 -4.81
CA ALA A 27 -6.14 -23.25 -4.90
C ALA A 27 -5.41 -24.58 -4.66
N LYS A 28 -5.79 -25.32 -3.60
CA LYS A 28 -5.24 -26.65 -3.29
C LYS A 28 -5.49 -27.65 -4.43
N ARG A 29 -6.72 -27.73 -4.95
CA ARG A 29 -7.03 -28.62 -6.09
C ARG A 29 -6.28 -28.26 -7.37
N ALA A 30 -5.97 -26.98 -7.57
CA ALA A 30 -5.22 -26.47 -8.71
C ALA A 30 -3.69 -26.58 -8.55
N GLY A 31 -3.18 -27.16 -7.44
CA GLY A 31 -1.75 -27.35 -7.21
C GLY A 31 -1.05 -26.17 -6.52
N HIS A 32 -1.80 -25.19 -6.03
CA HIS A 32 -1.27 -24.06 -5.25
C HIS A 32 -1.44 -24.34 -3.74
N ALA A 33 -0.52 -25.11 -3.17
CA ALA A 33 -0.60 -25.55 -1.77
C ALA A 33 -0.42 -24.40 -0.74
N HIS A 34 0.33 -23.36 -1.09
CA HIS A 34 0.60 -22.19 -0.25
C HIS A 34 0.30 -20.89 -1.02
N PRO A 35 -0.99 -20.60 -1.27
CA PRO A 35 -1.37 -19.37 -1.97
C PRO A 35 -1.12 -18.16 -1.08
N VAL A 36 -0.88 -17.00 -1.69
CA VAL A 36 -0.96 -15.72 -0.98
C VAL A 36 -2.42 -15.46 -0.61
N LYS A 37 -2.69 -15.24 0.67
CA LYS A 37 -4.03 -15.06 1.22
C LYS A 37 -4.30 -13.58 1.45
N ILE A 38 -5.49 -13.11 1.09
CA ILE A 38 -6.03 -11.84 1.61
C ILE A 38 -6.57 -12.15 3.00
N VAL A 39 -5.95 -11.59 4.04
CA VAL A 39 -6.31 -11.87 5.44
C VAL A 39 -7.20 -10.79 6.05
N ALA A 40 -7.22 -9.61 5.45
CA ALA A 40 -8.14 -8.52 5.79
C ALA A 40 -8.22 -7.52 4.63
N GLN A 41 -9.38 -6.91 4.43
CA GLN A 41 -9.56 -5.85 3.44
C GLN A 41 -10.66 -4.88 3.89
N ALA A 42 -10.35 -3.59 3.90
CA ALA A 42 -11.33 -2.57 4.25
C ALA A 42 -11.40 -1.48 3.18
N LEU A 43 -12.63 -1.15 2.78
CA LEU A 43 -12.95 0.07 2.05
C LEU A 43 -13.52 1.10 3.03
N ARG A 44 -13.02 2.34 2.96
CA ARG A 44 -13.60 3.50 3.64
C ARG A 44 -13.78 4.64 2.66
N THR A 45 -14.76 5.48 2.92
CA THR A 45 -15.04 6.73 2.19
C THR A 45 -14.86 7.92 3.13
N ASP A 46 -14.95 9.13 2.56
CA ASP A 46 -14.99 10.38 3.33
C ASP A 46 -16.13 10.39 4.36
N VAL A 47 -15.87 11.02 5.51
CA VAL A 47 -16.86 11.39 6.52
C VAL A 47 -16.87 12.90 6.73
N VAL A 48 -17.90 13.43 7.41
CA VAL A 48 -18.08 14.88 7.60
C VAL A 48 -16.85 15.53 8.24
N GLU A 49 -16.20 14.83 9.18
CA GLU A 49 -15.01 15.29 9.90
C GLU A 49 -13.79 15.47 8.98
N ASP A 50 -13.72 14.75 7.85
CA ASP A 50 -12.59 14.86 6.93
C ASP A 50 -12.62 16.23 6.22
N PHE A 51 -13.81 16.76 5.93
CA PHE A 51 -13.97 18.10 5.32
C PHE A 51 -13.58 19.26 6.26
N ALA A 52 -13.45 18.99 7.56
CA ALA A 52 -13.00 19.98 8.55
C ALA A 52 -11.47 20.00 8.73
N GLN A 53 -10.72 19.07 8.11
CA GLN A 53 -9.27 18.90 8.31
C GLN A 53 -8.41 19.55 7.22
N GLY A 54 -8.99 20.47 6.43
CA GLY A 54 -8.30 21.17 5.36
C GLY A 54 -7.79 20.22 4.27
N ALA A 55 -6.68 20.59 3.61
CA ALA A 55 -6.13 19.82 2.50
C ALA A 55 -5.81 18.36 2.86
N MET A 56 -5.31 18.11 4.08
CA MET A 56 -4.98 16.77 4.57
C MET A 56 -6.22 15.87 4.68
N GLY A 57 -7.33 16.42 5.17
CA GLY A 57 -8.60 15.72 5.19
C GLY A 57 -9.10 15.38 3.79
N LEU A 58 -9.06 16.36 2.89
CA LEU A 58 -9.54 16.23 1.50
C LEU A 58 -8.73 15.25 0.65
N ILE A 59 -7.46 14.97 1.01
CA ILE A 59 -6.66 13.94 0.35
C ILE A 59 -6.81 12.54 0.95
N GLY A 60 -7.70 12.38 1.96
CA GLY A 60 -8.07 11.07 2.48
C GLY A 60 -7.24 10.57 3.66
N VAL A 61 -6.59 11.43 4.45
CA VAL A 61 -5.83 11.01 5.66
C VAL A 61 -6.70 10.25 6.65
N GLY A 62 -7.86 10.81 7.00
CA GLY A 62 -8.80 10.18 7.91
C GLY A 62 -9.35 8.87 7.34
N MET A 63 -9.68 8.86 6.06
CA MET A 63 -10.14 7.69 5.32
C MET A 63 -9.11 6.55 5.34
N SER A 64 -7.86 6.85 5.03
CA SER A 64 -6.73 5.91 5.03
C SER A 64 -6.47 5.35 6.42
N ARG A 65 -6.49 6.21 7.45
CA ARG A 65 -6.34 5.78 8.85
C ARG A 65 -7.44 4.83 9.30
N ARG A 66 -8.70 5.11 8.96
CA ARG A 66 -9.84 4.24 9.30
C ARG A 66 -9.77 2.90 8.56
N ALA A 67 -9.32 2.90 7.30
CA ALA A 67 -9.17 1.67 6.52
C ALA A 67 -8.02 0.81 7.07
N ALA A 68 -6.86 1.40 7.37
CA ALA A 68 -5.73 0.71 7.96
C ALA A 68 -6.07 0.12 9.33
N ALA A 69 -6.71 0.90 10.21
CA ALA A 69 -7.12 0.42 11.54
C ALA A 69 -8.04 -0.81 11.46
N ALA A 70 -9.03 -0.78 10.54
CA ALA A 70 -9.92 -1.92 10.34
C ALA A 70 -9.19 -3.16 9.83
N VAL A 71 -8.20 -2.98 8.94
CA VAL A 71 -7.39 -4.08 8.42
C VAL A 71 -6.49 -4.68 9.50
N TYR A 72 -5.84 -3.86 10.33
CA TYR A 72 -5.03 -4.34 11.45
C TYR A 72 -5.87 -5.09 12.49
N GLU A 73 -7.07 -4.57 12.80
CA GLU A 73 -8.01 -5.22 13.72
C GLU A 73 -8.49 -6.58 13.18
N GLU A 74 -8.90 -6.65 11.91
CA GLU A 74 -9.39 -7.89 11.29
C GLU A 74 -8.27 -8.92 11.11
N ALA A 75 -7.07 -8.49 10.72
CA ALA A 75 -5.92 -9.38 10.53
C ALA A 75 -5.29 -9.85 11.85
N GLY A 76 -5.56 -9.15 12.95
CA GLY A 76 -4.97 -9.41 14.27
C GLY A 76 -3.47 -9.14 14.34
N VAL A 77 -2.94 -8.26 13.48
CA VAL A 77 -1.52 -7.87 13.43
C VAL A 77 -1.37 -6.36 13.28
N GLY A 78 -0.28 -5.81 13.82
CA GLY A 78 -0.01 -4.38 13.78
C GLY A 78 0.88 -3.94 12.59
N PRO A 79 1.06 -2.61 12.40
CA PRO A 79 1.96 -2.07 11.37
C PRO A 79 3.40 -2.58 11.49
N GLU A 80 3.85 -2.89 12.71
CA GLU A 80 5.18 -3.42 13.01
C GLU A 80 5.44 -4.84 12.50
N GLU A 81 4.40 -5.59 12.12
CA GLU A 81 4.48 -6.94 11.57
C GLU A 81 4.44 -6.96 10.04
N VAL A 82 4.28 -5.81 9.39
CA VAL A 82 4.29 -5.69 7.93
C VAL A 82 5.72 -5.67 7.41
N ASP A 83 6.04 -6.50 6.42
CA ASP A 83 7.38 -6.58 5.83
C ASP A 83 7.53 -5.69 4.59
N VAL A 84 6.49 -5.67 3.74
CA VAL A 84 6.50 -5.01 2.43
C VAL A 84 5.20 -4.25 2.19
N ILE A 85 5.31 -3.04 1.66
CA ILE A 85 4.17 -2.12 1.47
C ILE A 85 4.13 -1.66 0.02
N GLU A 86 2.97 -1.70 -0.61
CA GLU A 86 2.68 -0.95 -1.83
C GLU A 86 1.60 0.08 -1.52
N LEU A 87 1.96 1.37 -1.52
CA LEU A 87 1.07 2.47 -1.18
C LEU A 87 0.82 3.40 -2.36
N HIS A 88 -0.10 4.35 -2.20
CA HIS A 88 -0.54 5.25 -3.25
C HIS A 88 0.29 6.56 -3.28
N ASP A 89 1.49 6.51 -3.85
CA ASP A 89 2.44 7.63 -3.99
C ASP A 89 2.20 8.46 -5.27
N CYS A 90 0.97 8.96 -5.48
CA CYS A 90 0.69 9.83 -6.64
C CYS A 90 1.55 11.12 -6.65
N PHE A 91 1.93 11.57 -5.46
CA PHE A 91 2.96 12.58 -5.22
C PHE A 91 3.82 12.14 -4.02
N SER A 92 5.07 12.60 -3.96
CA SER A 92 5.97 12.29 -2.83
C SER A 92 5.40 12.71 -1.47
N THR A 93 4.66 13.81 -1.42
CA THR A 93 3.97 14.26 -0.21
C THR A 93 2.91 13.27 0.25
N ASN A 94 2.18 12.63 -0.67
CA ASN A 94 1.14 11.67 -0.32
C ASN A 94 1.74 10.39 0.30
N GLU A 95 2.94 9.99 -0.13
CA GLU A 95 3.67 8.89 0.51
C GLU A 95 4.06 9.22 1.97
N LEU A 96 4.68 10.38 2.20
CA LEU A 96 5.06 10.82 3.56
C LEU A 96 3.87 10.84 4.52
N ILE A 97 2.74 11.35 4.04
CA ILE A 97 1.49 11.44 4.80
C ILE A 97 0.84 10.06 5.00
N SER A 98 1.02 9.16 4.04
CA SER A 98 0.53 7.79 4.13
C SER A 98 1.24 7.02 5.24
N TYR A 99 2.52 7.28 5.53
CA TYR A 99 3.20 6.63 6.65
C TYR A 99 2.50 6.87 7.99
N GLU A 100 2.04 8.09 8.23
CA GLU A 100 1.30 8.46 9.44
C GLU A 100 -0.12 7.88 9.43
N SER A 101 -0.76 7.88 8.26
CA SER A 101 -2.12 7.36 8.10
C SER A 101 -2.17 5.84 8.25
N LEU A 102 -1.13 5.14 7.79
CA LEU A 102 -0.95 3.69 7.94
C LEU A 102 -0.36 3.32 9.31
N GLN A 103 -0.16 4.28 10.21
CA GLN A 103 0.30 4.09 11.58
C GLN A 103 1.74 3.53 11.69
N LEU A 104 2.58 3.76 10.68
CA LEU A 104 4.00 3.39 10.72
C LEU A 104 4.81 4.31 11.65
N CYS A 105 4.34 5.55 11.81
CA CYS A 105 4.89 6.54 12.72
C CYS A 105 3.79 7.45 13.27
N LYS A 106 4.15 8.30 14.24
CA LYS A 106 3.21 9.30 14.77
C LYS A 106 3.01 10.45 13.78
N PRO A 107 1.92 11.22 13.92
CA PRO A 107 1.71 12.42 13.11
C PRO A 107 2.89 13.38 13.17
N GLY A 108 3.36 13.84 12.00
CA GLY A 108 4.53 14.70 11.84
C GLY A 108 5.88 13.99 11.80
N GLU A 109 5.92 12.66 11.96
CA GLU A 109 7.18 11.89 11.99
C GLU A 109 7.50 11.17 10.67
N GLY A 110 6.67 11.32 9.63
CA GLY A 110 6.87 10.63 8.35
C GLY A 110 8.22 10.92 7.68
N GLY A 111 8.69 12.17 7.76
CA GLY A 111 10.01 12.57 7.23
C GLY A 111 11.18 11.88 7.93
N ARG A 112 11.06 11.64 9.25
CA ARG A 112 12.10 10.97 10.02
C ARG A 112 12.30 9.52 9.55
N LEU A 113 11.23 8.82 9.18
CA LEU A 113 11.36 7.46 8.64
C LEU A 113 12.20 7.43 7.36
N VAL A 114 12.12 8.48 6.52
CA VAL A 114 12.94 8.60 5.32
C VAL A 114 14.39 8.93 5.70
N ASP A 115 14.61 9.90 6.59
CA ASP A 115 15.95 10.31 7.04
C ASP A 115 16.72 9.17 7.72
N GLU A 116 16.01 8.22 8.34
CA GLU A 116 16.56 7.06 9.04
C GLU A 116 16.54 5.77 8.19
N ASP A 117 16.29 5.87 6.88
CA ASP A 117 16.23 4.76 5.92
C ASP A 117 15.26 3.63 6.35
N GLN A 118 14.19 3.95 7.09
CA GLN A 118 13.25 2.97 7.63
C GLN A 118 12.28 2.40 6.59
N THR A 119 12.11 3.08 5.44
CA THR A 119 11.13 2.72 4.40
C THR A 119 11.77 2.13 3.12
N THR A 120 13.02 1.66 3.21
CA THR A 120 13.77 1.05 2.11
C THR A 120 14.44 -0.27 2.52
N TYR A 121 15.15 -0.92 1.60
CA TYR A 121 15.90 -2.15 1.87
C TYR A 121 16.91 -1.95 3.01
N GLY A 122 16.84 -2.82 4.03
CA GLY A 122 17.63 -2.71 5.25
C GLY A 122 16.95 -1.91 6.38
N GLY A 123 15.85 -1.22 6.07
CA GLY A 123 14.99 -0.54 7.04
C GLY A 123 13.97 -1.46 7.71
N LYS A 124 13.03 -0.85 8.44
CA LYS A 124 11.93 -1.55 9.12
C LYS A 124 10.86 -2.05 8.15
N TRP A 125 10.56 -1.28 7.11
CA TRP A 125 9.61 -1.62 6.05
C TRP A 125 10.28 -1.40 4.69
N VAL A 126 9.98 -2.25 3.71
CA VAL A 126 10.27 -1.92 2.31
C VAL A 126 9.01 -1.38 1.67
N VAL A 127 8.99 -0.07 1.42
CA VAL A 127 7.86 0.62 0.79
C VAL A 127 8.10 0.76 -0.71
N ASN A 128 7.06 0.47 -1.49
CA ASN A 128 7.01 0.61 -2.93
C ASN A 128 8.21 -0.04 -3.64
N PRO A 129 8.56 -1.32 -3.38
CA PRO A 129 9.69 -1.97 -4.04
C PRO A 129 9.58 -1.94 -5.57
N SER A 130 8.36 -1.84 -6.12
CA SER A 130 8.10 -1.66 -7.56
C SER A 130 8.53 -0.31 -8.13
N GLY A 131 8.96 0.64 -7.30
CA GLY A 131 9.22 2.04 -7.64
C GLY A 131 8.01 2.97 -7.47
N GLY A 132 6.87 2.43 -7.01
CA GLY A 132 5.66 3.20 -6.74
C GLY A 132 5.03 3.82 -8.00
N LEU A 133 3.95 4.57 -7.82
CA LEU A 133 3.31 5.35 -8.87
C LEU A 133 4.27 6.43 -9.40
N LEU A 134 5.17 6.95 -8.55
CA LEU A 134 6.18 7.94 -8.96
C LEU A 134 7.04 7.44 -10.13
N SER A 135 7.41 6.16 -10.15
CA SER A 135 8.24 5.58 -11.22
C SER A 135 7.44 4.78 -12.25
N LYS A 136 6.46 3.97 -11.82
CA LYS A 136 5.65 3.13 -12.72
C LYS A 136 4.69 3.94 -13.60
N GLY A 137 4.31 5.12 -13.12
CA GLY A 137 3.16 5.85 -13.60
C GLY A 137 1.83 5.31 -13.09
N HIS A 138 0.75 5.99 -13.47
CA HIS A 138 -0.56 5.79 -12.84
C HIS A 138 -1.71 5.59 -13.85
N PRO A 139 -1.83 4.40 -14.48
CA PRO A 139 -3.06 4.01 -15.16
C PRO A 139 -4.14 3.75 -14.10
N LEU A 140 -5.13 4.65 -14.03
CA LEU A 140 -6.07 4.75 -12.90
C LEU A 140 -6.69 3.40 -12.52
N GLY A 141 -7.26 2.67 -13.48
CA GLY A 141 -7.92 1.39 -13.24
C GLY A 141 -6.98 0.21 -12.99
N ALA A 142 -5.70 0.31 -13.38
CA ALA A 142 -4.74 -0.77 -13.26
C ALA A 142 -3.94 -0.73 -11.95
N THR A 143 -3.83 0.44 -11.32
CA THR A 143 -2.89 0.68 -10.22
C THR A 143 -3.12 -0.25 -9.03
N GLY A 144 -4.36 -0.40 -8.57
CA GLY A 144 -4.66 -1.30 -7.44
C GLY A 144 -4.32 -2.77 -7.75
N LEU A 145 -4.53 -3.22 -8.99
CA LEU A 145 -4.19 -4.59 -9.40
C LEU A 145 -2.67 -4.76 -9.60
N ALA A 146 -1.96 -3.71 -10.02
CA ALA A 146 -0.50 -3.74 -10.13
C ALA A 146 0.18 -3.80 -8.75
N GLN A 147 -0.33 -3.07 -7.75
CA GLN A 147 0.11 -3.18 -6.36
C GLN A 147 -0.11 -4.61 -5.82
N CYS A 148 -1.30 -5.20 -6.06
CA CYS A 148 -1.61 -6.59 -5.70
C CYS A 148 -0.62 -7.57 -6.35
N ALA A 149 -0.31 -7.41 -7.64
CA ALA A 149 0.65 -8.26 -8.35
C ALA A 149 2.05 -8.20 -7.73
N GLU A 150 2.56 -7.00 -7.43
CA GLU A 150 3.89 -6.86 -6.79
C GLU A 150 3.92 -7.54 -5.43
N LEU A 151 2.92 -7.30 -4.56
CA LEU A 151 2.88 -7.96 -3.24
C LEU A 151 2.78 -9.48 -3.34
N VAL A 152 2.02 -10.00 -4.32
CA VAL A 152 1.95 -11.44 -4.58
C VAL A 152 3.30 -12.00 -5.05
N TRP A 153 4.05 -11.28 -5.89
CA TRP A 153 5.40 -11.70 -6.28
C TRP A 153 6.37 -11.66 -5.11
N GLN A 154 6.34 -10.60 -4.30
CA GLN A 154 7.18 -10.44 -3.12
C GLN A 154 6.97 -11.59 -2.13
N LEU A 155 5.72 -11.86 -1.77
CA LEU A 155 5.38 -12.94 -0.84
C LEU A 155 5.67 -14.33 -1.43
N ASN A 156 5.69 -14.46 -2.76
CA ASN A 156 6.07 -15.71 -3.42
C ASN A 156 7.58 -15.92 -3.59
N GLY A 157 8.43 -14.95 -3.25
CA GLY A 157 9.86 -15.05 -3.55
C GLY A 157 10.18 -14.90 -5.04
N ALA A 158 9.30 -14.22 -5.78
CA ALA A 158 9.32 -14.13 -7.24
C ALA A 158 9.50 -12.69 -7.75
N ALA A 159 9.89 -11.73 -6.89
CA ALA A 159 10.05 -10.32 -7.26
C ALA A 159 11.44 -9.98 -7.86
N GLU A 160 12.21 -10.98 -8.27
CA GLU A 160 13.52 -10.85 -8.91
C GLU A 160 14.47 -9.93 -8.11
N LYS A 161 15.02 -8.88 -8.75
CA LYS A 161 15.96 -7.93 -8.13
C LYS A 161 15.31 -7.05 -7.06
N ARG A 162 13.98 -7.00 -6.99
CA ARG A 162 13.23 -6.19 -6.02
C ARG A 162 12.87 -7.00 -4.77
N GLN A 163 13.24 -8.28 -4.72
CA GLN A 163 12.83 -9.17 -3.64
C GLN A 163 13.16 -8.63 -2.25
N VAL A 164 12.14 -8.54 -1.40
CA VAL A 164 12.27 -8.32 0.04
C VAL A 164 12.51 -9.68 0.68
N GLU A 165 13.72 -9.88 1.21
CA GLU A 165 14.12 -11.17 1.78
C GLU A 165 13.22 -11.54 2.96
N GLY A 166 12.73 -12.77 2.97
CA GLY A 166 11.93 -13.28 4.07
C GLY A 166 10.51 -12.70 4.21
N ALA A 167 10.01 -11.84 3.31
CA ALA A 167 8.68 -11.25 3.42
C ALA A 167 7.56 -12.30 3.59
N ARG A 168 6.66 -12.06 4.54
CA ARG A 168 5.49 -12.91 4.88
C ARG A 168 4.20 -12.11 5.00
N VAL A 169 4.28 -10.82 5.30
CA VAL A 169 3.14 -9.91 5.45
C VAL A 169 3.29 -8.72 4.50
N GLY A 170 2.33 -8.57 3.60
CA GLY A 170 2.26 -7.46 2.65
C GLY A 170 1.08 -6.54 2.93
N LEU A 171 1.26 -5.23 2.82
CA LEU A 171 0.18 -4.25 2.97
C LEU A 171 0.02 -3.44 1.68
N GLN A 172 -1.21 -3.40 1.16
CA GLN A 172 -1.59 -2.54 0.06
C GLN A 172 -2.39 -1.35 0.55
N HIS A 173 -2.07 -0.16 0.05
CA HIS A 173 -2.84 1.07 0.24
C HIS A 173 -3.15 1.72 -1.12
N ASN A 174 -4.43 1.88 -1.44
CA ASN A 174 -4.89 2.52 -2.66
C ASN A 174 -6.02 3.51 -2.38
N VAL A 175 -5.86 4.78 -2.78
CA VAL A 175 -6.82 5.84 -2.49
C VAL A 175 -7.17 6.63 -3.74
N GLY A 176 -8.45 7.00 -3.88
CA GLY A 176 -8.94 7.91 -4.92
C GLY A 176 -9.76 9.04 -4.31
N LEU A 177 -9.51 10.27 -4.77
CA LEU A 177 -10.12 11.48 -4.22
C LEU A 177 -11.61 11.63 -4.57
N GLY A 178 -12.33 12.32 -3.68
CA GLY A 178 -13.80 12.44 -3.69
C GLY A 178 -14.52 11.14 -3.33
N GLY A 179 -13.77 10.13 -2.88
CA GLY A 179 -14.08 8.73 -3.15
C GLY A 179 -13.73 7.79 -2.02
N ALA A 180 -12.77 6.89 -2.29
CA ALA A 180 -12.58 5.68 -1.51
C ALA A 180 -11.11 5.34 -1.32
N CYS A 181 -10.80 4.80 -0.14
CA CYS A 181 -9.54 4.16 0.17
C CYS A 181 -9.79 2.67 0.41
N VAL A 182 -8.98 1.83 -0.22
CA VAL A 182 -8.91 0.40 0.02
C VAL A 182 -7.55 0.07 0.62
N VAL A 183 -7.56 -0.55 1.80
CA VAL A 183 -6.39 -1.16 2.40
C VAL A 183 -6.59 -2.67 2.39
N THR A 184 -5.57 -3.43 1.98
CA THR A 184 -5.61 -4.89 1.92
C THR A 184 -4.36 -5.47 2.53
N MET A 185 -4.50 -6.45 3.41
CA MET A 185 -3.37 -7.19 3.96
C MET A 185 -3.28 -8.59 3.36
N TYR A 186 -2.06 -8.96 2.99
CA TYR A 186 -1.73 -10.23 2.38
C TYR A 186 -0.79 -11.01 3.31
N ARG A 187 -0.99 -12.32 3.42
CA ARG A 187 -0.06 -13.22 4.12
C ARG A 187 0.29 -14.44 3.30
N LYS A 188 1.49 -14.96 3.54
CA LYS A 188 1.89 -16.30 3.10
C LYS A 188 2.44 -17.07 4.30
N ASP A 189 1.75 -18.13 4.67
CA ASP A 189 2.05 -19.05 5.77
C ASP A 189 2.77 -20.32 5.31
#